data_AF-A0A2A5M8T6-F1
#
_entry.id   AF-A0A2A5M8T6-F1
#
_cell.length_a   1.000
_cell.length_b   1.000
_cell.length_c   1.000
_cell.angle_alpha   90.00
_cell.angle_beta   90.00
_cell.angle_gamma   90.00
#
_symmetry.space_group_name_H-M   'P 1'
#
loop_
_entity.id
_entity.type
_entity.pdbx_description
1 polymer ?
#
loop_
_entity_poly.entity_id
_entity_poly.type
_entity_poly.pdbx_seq_one_letter_code
_entity_poly.pdbx_strand_id
1 'polypeptide(L)'
;EKIKEVRTAHAISYTLPIDEQIELYNEDNTLEKIEKEELLEKIHKVLDDLKERDQLIIQLYYYEELSLKEISEILQISESRISQIHKKLLKKLRERLV
;
A
#
# COMPACT_ATOMS: atom_id res chain seq x y z
N GLU A 1 -28.68 18.92 18.68
CA GLU A 1 -28.82 17.86 17.65
C GLU A 1 -27.79 16.73 17.77
N LYS A 2 -26.49 17.00 17.81
CA LYS A 2 -25.41 15.98 17.92
C LYS A 2 -25.55 14.91 19.03
N ILE A 3 -26.15 15.24 20.17
CA ILE A 3 -26.34 14.29 21.30
C ILE A 3 -27.41 13.23 21.01
N LYS A 4 -28.43 13.55 20.19
CA LYS A 4 -29.46 12.57 19.81
C LYS A 4 -28.90 11.57 18.80
N GLU A 5 -28.10 12.04 17.84
CA GLU A 5 -27.49 11.21 16.79
C GLU A 5 -26.48 10.21 17.35
N VAL A 6 -25.64 10.63 18.29
CA VAL A 6 -24.69 9.75 19.01
C VAL A 6 -25.43 8.70 19.85
N ARG A 7 -26.56 9.05 20.49
CA ARG A 7 -27.38 8.09 21.24
C ARG A 7 -28.02 7.04 20.34
N THR A 8 -28.44 7.42 19.13
CA THR A 8 -29.01 6.50 18.15
C THR A 8 -27.95 5.55 17.60
N ALA A 9 -26.76 6.06 17.23
CA ALA A 9 -25.64 5.23 16.80
C ALA A 9 -25.16 4.25 17.89
N HIS A 10 -25.08 4.72 19.14
CA HIS A 10 -24.71 3.90 20.29
C HIS A 10 -25.76 2.81 20.59
N ALA A 11 -27.05 3.14 20.48
CA ALA A 11 -28.13 2.17 20.64
C ALA A 11 -28.14 1.10 19.53
N ILE A 12 -27.79 1.48 18.30
CA ILE A 12 -27.66 0.54 17.17
C ILE A 12 -26.48 -0.41 17.41
N SER A 13 -25.35 0.09 17.93
CA SER A 13 -24.17 -0.72 18.24
C SER A 13 -24.48 -1.89 19.18
N TYR A 14 -25.34 -1.71 20.19
CA TYR A 14 -25.68 -2.78 21.14
C TYR A 14 -26.67 -3.82 20.59
N THR A 15 -27.30 -3.55 19.44
CA THR A 15 -28.24 -4.48 18.80
C THR A 15 -27.59 -5.44 17.81
N LEU A 16 -26.32 -5.21 17.48
CA LEU A 16 -25.57 -6.08 16.58
C LEU A 16 -25.07 -7.32 17.32
N PRO A 17 -24.90 -8.45 16.63
CA PRO A 17 -24.22 -9.64 17.17
C PRO A 17 -22.85 -9.29 17.78
N ILE A 18 -22.42 -10.04 18.81
CA ILE A 18 -21.16 -9.75 19.55
C ILE A 18 -19.95 -9.76 18.60
N ASP A 19 -19.95 -10.60 17.58
CA ASP A 19 -18.95 -10.68 16.51
C ASP A 19 -18.92 -9.42 15.62
N GLU A 20 -20.08 -8.86 15.26
CA GLU A 20 -20.17 -7.58 14.53
C GLU A 20 -19.82 -6.38 15.43
N GLN A 21 -20.18 -6.42 16.72
CA GLN A 21 -19.71 -5.45 17.71
C GLN A 21 -18.20 -5.49 17.83
N ILE A 22 -17.64 -6.69 17.90
CA ILE A 22 -16.19 -6.92 17.93
C ILE A 22 -15.55 -6.37 16.66
N GLU A 23 -16.12 -6.48 15.46
CA GLU A 23 -15.56 -5.80 14.27
C GLU A 23 -15.60 -4.27 14.33
N LEU A 24 -16.64 -3.67 14.94
CA LEU A 24 -16.75 -2.22 15.11
C LEU A 24 -15.84 -1.66 16.22
N TYR A 25 -15.61 -2.44 17.28
CA TYR A 25 -14.72 -2.13 18.40
C TYR A 25 -13.30 -2.67 18.24
N ASN A 26 -13.06 -3.55 17.26
CA ASN A 26 -11.75 -3.87 16.72
C ASN A 26 -11.31 -2.70 15.84
N GLU A 27 -11.17 -1.56 16.48
CA GLU A 27 -10.13 -0.62 16.19
C GLU A 27 -8.78 -1.35 16.31
N ASP A 28 -8.39 -2.10 15.29
CA ASP A 28 -6.99 -2.05 14.88
C ASP A 28 -6.78 -0.63 14.32
N ASN A 29 -6.64 0.27 15.30
CA ASN A 29 -6.28 1.68 15.33
C ASN A 29 -6.67 2.46 14.06
N THR A 30 -7.77 3.21 14.10
CA THR A 30 -8.17 4.14 13.03
C THR A 30 -7.00 5.03 12.58
N LEU A 31 -6.12 5.40 13.51
CA LEU A 31 -4.87 6.10 13.22
C LEU A 31 -3.91 5.27 12.36
N GLU A 32 -3.67 3.99 12.69
CA GLU A 32 -2.80 3.12 11.89
C GLU A 32 -3.37 2.87 10.49
N LYS A 33 -4.69 2.78 10.35
CA LYS A 33 -5.34 2.70 9.03
C LYS A 33 -5.07 3.95 8.20
N ILE A 34 -5.24 5.13 8.79
CA ILE A 34 -4.97 6.41 8.12
C ILE A 34 -3.49 6.54 7.76
N GLU A 35 -2.58 6.23 8.69
CA GLU A 35 -1.14 6.26 8.45
C GLU A 35 -0.72 5.28 7.33
N LYS A 36 -1.33 4.10 7.30
CA LYS A 36 -1.10 3.11 6.24
C LYS A 36 -1.64 3.60 4.89
N GLU A 37 -2.83 4.18 4.85
CA GLU A 37 -3.41 4.74 3.62
C GLU A 37 -2.55 5.89 3.07
N GLU A 38 -2.11 6.81 3.93
CA GLU A 38 -1.20 7.89 3.55
C GLU A 38 0.15 7.37 3.03
N LEU A 39 0.71 6.35 3.69
CA LEU A 39 1.94 5.70 3.24
C LEU A 39 1.78 5.06 1.86
N LEU A 40 0.68 4.32 1.66
CA LEU A 40 0.36 3.71 0.37
C LEU A 40 0.18 4.77 -0.72
N GLU A 41 -0.53 5.86 -0.44
CA GLU A 41 -0.74 6.95 -1.40
C GLU A 41 0.60 7.59 -1.81
N LYS A 42 1.53 7.81 -0.87
CA LYS A 42 2.86 8.33 -1.18
C LYS A 42 3.67 7.34 -2.03
N ILE A 43 3.61 6.04 -1.72
CA ILE A 43 4.26 5.00 -2.53
C ILE A 43 3.69 5.00 -3.95
N HIS A 44 2.36 5.04 -4.11
CA HIS A 44 1.70 5.12 -5.41
C HIS A 44 2.19 6.32 -6.22
N LYS A 45 2.25 7.52 -5.63
CA LYS A 45 2.80 8.72 -6.30
C LYS A 45 4.25 8.55 -6.75
N VAL A 46 5.07 7.82 -6.00
CA VAL A 46 6.46 7.55 -6.40
C VAL A 46 6.52 6.57 -7.57
N LEU A 47 5.64 5.56 -7.57
CA LEU A 47 5.53 4.58 -8.65
C LEU A 47 4.97 5.21 -9.92
N ASP A 48 3.99 6.11 -9.83
CA ASP A 48 3.43 6.84 -10.99
C ASP A 48 4.46 7.73 -11.70
N ASP A 49 5.48 8.20 -10.97
CA ASP A 49 6.61 8.96 -11.52
C ASP A 49 7.66 8.09 -12.22
N LEU A 50 7.48 6.76 -12.25
CA LEU A 50 8.30 5.85 -13.05
C LEU A 50 7.75 5.75 -14.46
N LYS A 51 8.63 5.44 -15.40
CA LYS A 51 8.19 5.04 -16.75
C LYS A 51 7.49 3.68 -16.66
N GLU A 52 6.51 3.43 -17.52
CA GLU A 52 5.77 2.15 -17.60
C GLU A 52 6.70 0.93 -17.58
N ARG A 53 7.81 0.99 -18.32
CA ARG A 53 8.80 -0.09 -18.36
C ARG A 53 9.51 -0.34 -17.02
N ASP A 54 9.78 0.72 -16.27
CA ASP A 54 10.38 0.62 -14.93
C ASP A 54 9.34 0.10 -13.92
N GLN A 55 8.07 0.50 -14.04
CA GLN A 55 6.97 -0.04 -13.21
C GLN A 55 6.79 -1.55 -13.45
N LEU A 56 6.80 -1.99 -14.71
CA LEU A 56 6.70 -3.41 -15.06
C LEU A 56 7.81 -4.25 -14.42
N ILE A 57 9.04 -3.75 -14.40
CA ILE A 57 10.16 -4.42 -13.72
C ILE A 57 9.87 -4.63 -12.23
N ILE A 58 9.32 -3.60 -11.57
CA ILE A 58 9.00 -3.64 -10.14
C ILE A 58 7.83 -4.60 -9.88
N GLN A 59 6.81 -4.62 -10.73
CA GLN A 59 5.72 -5.59 -10.67
C GLN A 59 6.24 -7.02 -10.80
N LEU A 60 7.04 -7.30 -11.84
CA LEU A 60 7.60 -8.63 -12.04
C LEU A 60 8.48 -9.10 -10.86
N TYR A 61 9.20 -8.18 -10.22
CA TYR A 61 10.07 -8.52 -9.09
C TYR A 61 9.32 -8.71 -7.77
N TYR A 62 8.38 -7.81 -7.44
CA TYR A 62 7.73 -7.79 -6.13
C TYR A 62 6.39 -8.51 -6.08
N TYR A 63 5.64 -8.54 -7.18
CA TYR A 63 4.32 -9.14 -7.24
C TYR A 63 4.36 -10.54 -7.84
N GLU A 64 5.09 -10.72 -8.94
CA GLU A 64 5.26 -12.03 -9.59
C GLU A 64 6.45 -12.83 -9.01
N GLU A 65 7.18 -12.25 -8.04
CA GLU A 65 8.33 -12.86 -7.35
C GLU A 65 9.45 -13.39 -8.29
N LEU A 66 9.58 -12.84 -9.50
CA LEU A 66 10.57 -13.28 -10.47
C LEU A 66 11.98 -12.82 -10.09
N SER A 67 12.96 -13.69 -10.35
CA SER A 67 14.38 -13.35 -10.22
C SER A 67 14.83 -12.34 -11.28
N LEU A 68 15.94 -11.64 -11.00
CA LEU A 68 16.54 -10.71 -11.97
C LEU A 68 16.85 -11.37 -13.31
N LYS A 69 17.24 -12.66 -13.27
CA LYS A 69 17.53 -13.46 -14.45
C LYS A 69 16.28 -13.69 -15.29
N GLU A 70 15.17 -14.11 -14.68
CA GLU A 70 13.89 -14.32 -15.37
C GLU A 70 13.36 -13.02 -15.98
N ILE A 71 13.44 -11.91 -15.23
CA ILE A 71 13.05 -10.58 -15.74
C ILE A 71 13.95 -10.14 -16.89
N SER A 72 15.26 -10.42 -16.80
CA SER A 72 16.23 -10.14 -17.86
C SER A 72 15.89 -10.89 -19.15
N GLU A 73 15.50 -12.16 -19.04
CA GLU A 73 15.08 -12.99 -20.17
C GLU A 73 13.75 -12.49 -20.78
N ILE A 74 12.76 -12.14 -19.96
CA ILE A 74 11.45 -11.64 -20.42
C ILE A 74 11.56 -10.29 -21.12
N LEU A 75 12.29 -9.34 -20.51
CA LEU A 75 12.35 -7.95 -20.98
C LEU A 75 13.54 -7.67 -21.90
N GLN A 76 14.42 -8.64 -22.12
CA GLN A 76 15.63 -8.53 -22.95
C GLN A 76 16.55 -7.37 -22.53
N ILE A 77 16.79 -7.22 -21.23
CA ILE A 77 17.71 -6.23 -20.64
C ILE A 77 18.59 -6.88 -19.60
N SER A 78 19.79 -6.35 -19.36
CA SER A 78 20.71 -6.96 -18.39
C SER A 78 20.20 -6.87 -16.95
N GLU A 79 20.54 -7.87 -16.13
CA GLU A 79 20.30 -7.87 -14.68
C GLU A 79 20.85 -6.62 -13.99
N SER A 80 22.00 -6.12 -14.45
CA SER A 80 22.60 -4.87 -13.95
C SER A 80 21.68 -3.67 -14.16
N ARG A 81 21.02 -3.59 -15.34
CA ARG A 81 20.07 -2.52 -15.63
C ARG A 81 18.86 -2.60 -14.71
N ILE A 82 18.35 -3.79 -14.46
CA ILE A 82 17.23 -4.04 -13.54
C ILE A 82 17.60 -3.61 -12.12
N SER A 83 18.78 -4.03 -11.63
CA SER A 83 19.29 -3.64 -10.30
C SER A 83 19.45 -2.12 -10.16
N GLN A 84 19.89 -1.43 -11.20
CA GLN A 84 19.98 0.04 -11.19
C GLN A 84 18.61 0.72 -11.09
N ILE A 85 17.61 0.21 -11.82
CA ILE A 85 16.22 0.72 -11.76
C ILE A 85 15.66 0.53 -10.36
N HIS A 86 15.85 -0.66 -9.79
CA HIS A 86 15.43 -0.98 -8.42
C HIS A 86 16.06 -0.05 -7.38
N LYS A 87 17.39 0.14 -7.44
CA LYS A 87 18.11 1.08 -6.58
C LYS A 87 17.60 2.52 -6.73
N LYS A 88 17.30 2.95 -7.96
CA LYS A 88 16.76 4.29 -8.23
C LYS A 88 15.37 4.47 -7.61
N LEU A 89 14.49 3.47 -7.70
CA LEU A 89 13.18 3.50 -7.03
C LEU A 89 13.36 3.60 -5.50
N LEU A 90 14.19 2.74 -4.90
CA LEU A 90 14.43 2.78 -3.45
C LEU A 90 14.96 4.13 -2.97
N LYS A 91 15.82 4.77 -3.78
CA LYS A 91 16.29 6.13 -3.51
C LYS A 91 15.13 7.14 -3.52
N LYS A 92 14.29 7.12 -4.56
CA LYS A 92 13.12 8.01 -4.66
C LYS A 92 12.13 7.81 -3.51
N LEU A 93 11.87 6.57 -3.11
CA LEU A 93 11.00 6.25 -1.98
C LEU A 93 11.56 6.85 -0.69
N ARG A 94 12.85 6.68 -0.42
CA ARG A 94 13.49 7.30 0.76
C ARG A 94 13.42 8.82 0.76
N GLU A 95 13.56 9.46 -0.40
CA GLU A 95 13.50 10.92 -0.52
C GLU A 95 12.08 11.50 -0.36
N ARG A 96 11.02 10.70 -0.54
CA ARG A 96 9.62 11.15 -0.51
C ARG A 96 8.80 10.65 0.67
N LEU A 97 9.29 9.61 1.35
CA LEU A 97 8.61 8.99 2.49
C LEU A 97 9.21 9.41 3.84
N VAL A 98 10.47 9.86 3.86
CA VAL A 98 11.16 10.45 5.02
C VAL A 98 11.03 11.96 4.96
#